data_AF-A0A939ZDT2-F1
#
_entry.id   AF-A0A939ZDT2-F1
#
_cell.length_a   1.000
_cell.length_b   1.000
_cell.length_c   1.000
_cell.angle_alpha   90.00
_cell.angle_beta   90.00
_cell.angle_gamma   90.00
#
_symmetry.space_group_name_H-M   'P 1'
#
loop_
_entity.id
_entity.type
_entity.pdbx_description
1 polymer ?
#
loop_
_entity_poly.entity_id
_entity_poly.type
_entity_poly.pdbx_seq_one_letter_code
_entity_poly.pdbx_strand_id
1 'polypeptide(L)'
;MMKTIITVLLIATMLIPAAYYVFGAKTKTRLRKALLTNVFSFFSVMVAGAASMFAGSVFAEEGAKVADAVKQTAFLSAAGVTGLACIGAGIAVAAAASAALGAISENESMMGKALIFVALAEGIALYGLLVAFTILGQVM
;
A
#
# COMPACT_ATOMS: atom_id res chain seq x y z
N MET A 1 22.54 -9.46 1.46
CA MET A 1 22.16 -9.77 2.85
C MET A 1 21.16 -8.78 3.45
N MET A 2 21.38 -7.46 3.40
CA MET A 2 20.45 -6.50 4.02
C MET A 2 19.03 -6.54 3.40
N LYS A 3 18.91 -6.68 2.07
CA LYS A 3 17.62 -6.83 1.36
C LYS A 3 16.82 -8.06 1.84
N THR A 4 17.44 -9.23 1.92
CA THR A 4 16.79 -10.47 2.36
C THR A 4 16.36 -10.40 3.83
N ILE A 5 17.15 -9.75 4.68
CA ILE A 5 16.79 -9.52 6.09
C ILE A 5 15.55 -8.63 6.19
N ILE A 6 15.50 -7.52 5.43
CA ILE A 6 14.35 -6.61 5.41
C ILE A 6 13.09 -7.33 4.90
N THR A 7 13.19 -8.11 3.83
CA THR A 7 12.04 -8.88 3.30
C THR A 7 11.50 -9.89 4.31
N VAL A 8 12.39 -10.62 5.00
CA VAL A 8 11.99 -11.57 6.06
C VAL A 8 11.36 -10.85 7.25
N LEU A 9 11.91 -9.71 7.67
CA LEU A 9 11.34 -8.88 8.73
C LEU A 9 9.94 -8.39 8.38
N LEU A 10 9.73 -7.95 7.14
CA LEU A 10 8.47 -7.43 6.65
C LEU A 10 7.38 -8.52 6.66
N ILE A 11 7.70 -9.74 6.22
CA ILE A 11 6.82 -10.91 6.32
C ILE A 11 6.53 -11.24 7.80
N ALA A 12 7.53 -11.21 8.66
CA ALA A 12 7.37 -11.49 10.09
C ALA A 12 6.44 -10.48 10.78
N THR A 13 6.54 -9.19 10.47
CA THR A 13 5.62 -8.16 11.01
C THR A 13 4.17 -8.37 10.62
N MET A 14 3.90 -9.05 9.50
CA MET A 14 2.54 -9.36 9.06
C MET A 14 1.96 -10.57 9.80
N LEU A 15 2.80 -11.57 10.11
CA LEU A 15 2.39 -12.84 10.73
C LEU A 15 2.30 -12.77 12.25
N ILE A 16 3.23 -12.08 12.93
CA ILE A 16 3.33 -12.07 14.40
C ILE A 16 2.09 -11.47 15.08
N PRO A 17 1.55 -10.30 14.65
CA PRO A 17 0.35 -9.72 15.25
C PRO A 17 -0.91 -10.54 14.94
N ALA A 18 -0.96 -11.17 13.76
CA ALA A 18 -2.05 -12.06 13.36
C ALA A 18 -2.05 -13.33 14.23
N ALA A 19 -0.90 -13.95 14.44
CA ALA A 19 -0.73 -15.09 15.35
C ALA A 19 -1.08 -14.71 16.80
N TYR A 20 -0.64 -13.54 17.28
CA TYR A 20 -0.98 -13.04 18.62
C TYR A 20 -2.49 -12.83 18.84
N TYR A 21 -3.23 -12.52 17.78
CA TYR A 21 -4.68 -12.40 17.82
C TYR A 21 -5.39 -13.77 17.74
N VAL A 22 -4.94 -14.68 16.87
CA VAL A 22 -5.54 -16.00 16.66
C VAL A 22 -5.33 -16.94 17.84
N PHE A 23 -4.14 -16.95 18.45
CA PHE A 23 -3.84 -17.76 19.64
C PHE A 23 -4.27 -17.09 20.96
N GLY A 24 -4.94 -15.94 20.89
CA GLY A 24 -5.39 -15.16 22.03
C GLY A 24 -6.91 -15.17 22.24
N ALA A 25 -7.35 -14.64 23.39
CA ALA A 25 -8.77 -14.41 23.63
C ALA A 25 -9.35 -13.44 22.59
N LYS A 26 -10.36 -13.89 21.83
CA LYS A 26 -11.02 -13.13 20.76
C LYS A 26 -11.91 -12.01 21.33
N THR A 27 -11.27 -10.93 21.77
CA THR A 27 -11.94 -9.76 22.35
C THR A 27 -11.83 -8.56 21.40
N LYS A 28 -12.90 -7.77 21.28
CA LYS A 28 -12.96 -6.57 20.42
C LYS A 28 -11.81 -5.58 20.69
N THR A 29 -11.38 -5.46 21.95
CA THR A 29 -10.24 -4.62 22.38
C THR A 29 -8.89 -5.17 21.91
N ARG A 30 -8.69 -6.49 21.93
CA ARG A 30 -7.44 -7.13 21.49
C ARG A 30 -7.32 -7.13 19.97
N LEU A 31 -8.43 -7.26 19.24
CA LEU A 31 -8.47 -7.10 17.78
C LEU A 31 -8.00 -5.71 17.35
N ARG A 32 -8.57 -4.65 17.95
CA ARG A 32 -8.19 -3.26 17.63
C ARG A 32 -6.71 -3.01 17.93
N LYS A 33 -6.20 -3.51 19.05
CA LYS A 33 -4.77 -3.39 19.41
C LYS A 33 -3.87 -4.17 18.44
N ALA A 34 -4.22 -5.41 18.08
CA ALA A 34 -3.45 -6.21 17.12
C ALA A 34 -3.42 -5.58 15.72
N LEU A 35 -4.54 -5.03 15.25
CA LEU A 35 -4.60 -4.31 13.97
C LEU A 35 -3.75 -3.04 13.99
N LEU A 36 -3.85 -2.23 15.04
CA LEU A 36 -3.02 -1.02 15.19
C LEU A 36 -1.52 -1.35 15.24
N THR A 37 -1.14 -2.37 16.02
CA THR A 37 0.27 -2.81 16.09
C THR A 37 0.75 -3.36 14.76
N ASN A 38 -0.09 -4.08 14.01
CA ASN A 38 0.27 -4.58 12.67
C ASN A 38 0.51 -3.42 11.70
N VAL A 39 -0.45 -2.50 11.57
CA VAL A 39 -0.32 -1.33 10.67
C VAL A 39 0.91 -0.50 11.03
N PHE A 40 1.13 -0.22 12.32
CA PHE A 40 2.25 0.60 12.77
C PHE A 40 3.61 -0.09 12.53
N SER A 41 3.74 -1.36 12.90
CA SER A 41 4.99 -2.11 12.72
C SER A 41 5.32 -2.36 11.24
N PHE A 42 4.31 -2.66 10.42
CA PHE A 42 4.48 -2.86 8.98
C PHE A 42 4.95 -1.59 8.28
N PHE A 43 4.27 -0.45 8.48
CA PHE A 43 4.67 0.83 7.88
C PHE A 43 6.02 1.32 8.41
N SER A 44 6.33 1.09 9.69
CA SER A 44 7.64 1.46 10.26
C SER A 44 8.79 0.67 9.62
N VAL A 45 8.66 -0.65 9.48
CA VAL A 45 9.66 -1.48 8.81
C VAL A 45 9.76 -1.17 7.32
N MET A 46 8.64 -0.84 6.67
CA MET A 46 8.62 -0.43 5.26
C MET A 46 9.38 0.88 5.03
N VAL A 47 9.15 1.91 5.87
CA VAL A 47 9.85 3.20 5.79
C VAL A 47 11.33 3.07 6.15
N ALA A 48 11.67 2.33 7.21
CA ALA A 48 13.05 2.07 7.60
C ALA A 48 13.80 1.26 6.52
N GLY A 49 13.13 0.28 5.91
CA GLY A 49 13.63 -0.48 4.78
C GLY A 49 13.92 0.41 3.57
N ALA A 50 12.97 1.25 3.17
CA ALA A 50 13.14 2.21 2.08
C ALA A 50 14.30 3.19 2.35
N ALA A 51 14.42 3.73 3.57
CA ALA A 51 15.52 4.62 3.95
C ALA A 51 16.89 3.91 3.92
N SER A 52 16.96 2.66 4.38
CA SER A 52 18.21 1.88 4.35
C SER A 52 18.69 1.55 2.92
N MET A 53 17.79 1.53 1.93
CA MET A 53 18.13 1.36 0.52
C MET A 53 18.69 2.65 -0.11
N PHE A 54 18.48 3.81 0.53
CA PHE A 54 19.03 5.12 0.13
C PHE A 54 20.31 5.50 0.88
N ALA A 55 20.53 4.97 2.09
CA ALA A 55 21.71 5.31 2.90
C ALA A 55 23.07 4.91 2.28
N GLY A 56 23.07 4.10 1.22
CA GLY A 56 24.28 3.72 0.47
C GLY A 56 24.63 4.61 -0.72
N SER A 57 23.82 5.61 -1.08
CA SER A 57 24.11 6.51 -2.21
C SER A 57 24.82 7.79 -1.75
N VAL A 58 26.05 7.66 -1.26
CA VAL A 58 26.98 8.80 -1.13
C VAL A 58 27.81 8.86 -2.41
N PHE A 59 27.67 9.97 -3.12
CA PHE A 59 28.17 10.22 -4.49
C PHE A 59 29.68 10.02 -4.66
N ALA A 60 30.06 9.25 -5.70
CA ALA A 60 31.23 9.49 -6.57
C ALA A 60 31.27 8.44 -7.71
N GLU A 61 31.40 8.92 -8.96
CA GLU A 61 31.99 8.25 -10.13
C GLU A 61 31.13 7.35 -11.07
N GLU A 62 31.37 7.58 -12.37
CA GLU A 62 31.04 6.87 -13.63
C GLU A 62 29.58 6.71 -14.11
N GLY A 63 29.35 7.11 -15.37
CA GLY A 63 28.06 7.21 -16.06
C GLY A 63 27.23 5.92 -16.18
N ALA A 64 27.82 4.75 -15.91
CA ALA A 64 27.07 3.49 -15.81
C ALA A 64 26.20 3.43 -14.54
N LYS A 65 26.64 4.04 -13.42
CA LYS A 65 25.89 4.05 -12.16
C LYS A 65 24.76 5.08 -12.14
N VAL A 66 24.83 6.11 -12.97
CA VAL A 66 23.75 7.10 -13.13
C VAL A 66 22.49 6.45 -13.71
N ALA A 67 22.66 5.57 -14.70
CA ALA A 67 21.54 4.82 -15.29
C ALA A 67 20.88 3.90 -14.25
N ASP A 68 21.66 3.20 -13.41
CA ASP A 68 21.13 2.37 -12.33
C ASP A 68 20.45 3.18 -11.21
N ALA A 69 20.98 4.36 -10.88
CA ALA A 69 20.35 5.27 -9.90
C ALA A 69 19.01 5.82 -10.39
N VAL A 70 18.91 6.16 -11.69
CA VAL A 70 17.65 6.57 -12.33
C VAL A 70 16.64 5.41 -12.33
N LYS A 71 17.09 4.18 -12.62
CA LYS A 71 16.24 2.99 -12.52
C LYS A 71 15.73 2.76 -11.09
N GLN A 72 16.60 2.83 -10.10
CA GLN A 72 16.24 2.60 -8.69
C GLN A 72 15.24 3.64 -8.16
N THR A 73 15.44 4.91 -8.51
CA THR A 73 14.52 6.00 -8.12
C THR A 73 13.17 5.87 -8.83
N ALA A 74 13.16 5.45 -10.10
CA ALA A 74 11.94 5.18 -10.85
C ALA A 74 11.14 3.99 -10.29
N PHE A 75 11.79 2.91 -9.87
CA PHE A 75 11.10 1.80 -9.22
C PHE A 75 10.47 2.22 -7.89
N LEU A 76 11.16 3.06 -7.11
CA LEU A 76 10.61 3.57 -5.86
C LEU A 76 9.43 4.52 -6.12
N SER A 77 9.53 5.42 -7.09
CA SER A 77 8.45 6.35 -7.42
C SER A 77 7.23 5.63 -7.99
N ALA A 78 7.42 4.58 -8.81
CA ALA A 78 6.34 3.71 -9.26
C ALA A 78 5.64 2.99 -8.09
N ALA A 79 6.39 2.42 -7.15
CA ALA A 79 5.82 1.80 -5.95
C ALA A 79 5.09 2.83 -5.06
N GLY A 80 5.68 4.02 -4.91
CA GLY A 80 5.13 5.11 -4.09
C GLY A 80 3.82 5.66 -4.64
N VAL A 81 3.74 5.95 -5.95
CA VAL A 81 2.52 6.49 -6.56
C VAL A 81 1.37 5.50 -6.50
N THR A 82 1.62 4.21 -6.75
CA THR A 82 0.57 3.18 -6.63
C THR A 82 0.12 3.02 -5.17
N GLY A 83 1.06 2.98 -4.22
CA GLY A 83 0.73 2.85 -2.80
C GLY A 83 -0.12 4.01 -2.28
N LEU A 84 0.27 5.25 -2.57
CA LEU A 84 -0.47 6.44 -2.14
C LEU A 84 -1.83 6.56 -2.82
N ALA A 85 -1.92 6.25 -4.12
CA ALA A 85 -3.19 6.26 -4.85
C ALA A 85 -4.17 5.22 -4.28
N CYS A 86 -3.71 4.02 -3.96
CA CYS A 86 -4.54 2.98 -3.34
C CYS A 86 -5.04 3.36 -1.94
N ILE A 87 -4.26 4.09 -1.15
CA ILE A 87 -4.71 4.59 0.16
C ILE A 87 -5.85 5.60 -0.02
N GLY A 88 -5.67 6.58 -0.91
CA GLY A 88 -6.70 7.58 -1.20
C GLY A 88 -7.98 6.95 -1.76
N ALA A 89 -7.83 6.03 -2.72
CA ALA A 89 -8.94 5.28 -3.29
C ALA A 89 -9.66 4.44 -2.23
N GLY A 90 -8.94 3.73 -1.37
CA GLY A 90 -9.53 2.90 -0.31
C GLY A 90 -10.40 3.69 0.67
N ILE A 91 -9.98 4.91 1.03
CA ILE A 91 -10.77 5.80 1.91
C ILE A 91 -12.05 6.26 1.20
N ALA A 92 -11.93 6.70 -0.06
CA ALA A 92 -13.07 7.15 -0.85
C ALA A 92 -14.08 6.01 -1.11
N VAL A 93 -13.59 4.83 -1.48
CA VAL A 93 -14.37 3.62 -1.72
C VAL A 93 -15.08 3.17 -0.45
N ALA A 94 -14.42 3.19 0.72
CA ALA A 94 -15.06 2.81 1.97
C ALA A 94 -16.28 3.70 2.31
N ALA A 95 -16.16 5.01 2.08
CA ALA A 95 -17.27 5.94 2.28
C ALA A 95 -18.41 5.72 1.26
N ALA A 96 -18.06 5.59 -0.02
CA ALA A 96 -19.03 5.36 -1.09
C ALA A 96 -19.76 4.02 -0.92
N ALA A 97 -19.05 2.94 -0.58
CA ALA A 97 -19.61 1.62 -0.37
C ALA A 97 -20.53 1.56 0.85
N SER A 98 -20.20 2.26 1.94
CA SER A 98 -21.07 2.33 3.12
C SER A 98 -22.39 3.05 2.81
N ALA A 99 -22.34 4.14 2.04
CA ALA A 99 -23.55 4.87 1.62
C ALA A 99 -24.37 4.05 0.62
N ALA A 100 -23.70 3.37 -0.31
CA ALA A 100 -24.31 2.47 -1.27
C ALA A 100 -25.10 1.34 -0.58
N LEU A 101 -24.48 0.65 0.38
CA LEU A 101 -25.14 -0.42 1.15
C LEU A 101 -26.33 0.10 1.96
N GLY A 102 -26.23 1.31 2.51
CA GLY A 102 -27.36 1.96 3.18
C GLY A 102 -28.55 2.20 2.26
N ALA A 103 -28.29 2.76 1.06
CA ALA A 103 -29.34 3.03 0.08
C ALA A 103 -29.93 1.74 -0.52
N ILE A 104 -29.10 0.70 -0.74
CA ILE A 104 -29.56 -0.62 -1.19
C ILE A 104 -30.48 -1.26 -0.15
N SER A 105 -30.20 -1.07 1.14
CA SER A 105 -31.06 -1.59 2.21
C SER A 105 -32.45 -0.95 2.23
N GLU A 106 -32.61 0.27 1.71
CA GLU A 106 -33.91 0.93 1.59
C GLU A 106 -34.60 0.64 0.25
N ASN A 107 -33.83 0.52 -0.83
CA ASN A 107 -34.36 0.25 -2.15
C ASN A 107 -33.35 -0.50 -3.04
N GLU A 108 -33.59 -1.79 -3.25
CA GLU A 108 -32.74 -2.66 -4.08
C GLU A 108 -32.64 -2.18 -5.54
N SER A 109 -33.63 -1.45 -6.06
CA SER A 109 -33.58 -0.91 -7.43
C SER A 109 -32.47 0.13 -7.63
N MET A 110 -31.90 0.67 -6.54
CA MET A 110 -30.81 1.64 -6.58
C MET A 110 -29.43 1.01 -6.65
N MET A 111 -29.32 -0.33 -6.57
CA MET A 111 -28.04 -1.07 -6.57
C MET A 111 -27.15 -0.69 -7.76
N GLY A 112 -27.71 -0.60 -8.98
CA GLY A 112 -26.93 -0.28 -10.17
C GLY A 112 -26.30 1.12 -10.14
N LYS A 113 -27.03 2.13 -9.62
CA LYS A 113 -26.50 3.50 -9.49
C LYS A 113 -25.45 3.58 -8.40
N ALA A 114 -25.67 2.87 -7.30
CA ALA A 114 -24.74 2.82 -6.17
C ALA A 114 -23.39 2.20 -6.56
N LEU A 115 -23.41 1.12 -7.35
CA LEU A 115 -22.19 0.48 -7.86
C LEU A 115 -21.37 1.38 -8.79
N ILE A 116 -22.02 2.25 -9.58
CA ILE A 116 -21.31 3.21 -10.45
C ILE A 116 -20.49 4.21 -9.62
N PHE A 117 -21.02 4.73 -8.52
CA PHE A 117 -20.28 5.66 -7.65
C PHE A 117 -19.09 5.01 -6.95
N VAL A 118 -19.23 3.74 -6.56
CA VAL A 118 -18.11 2.97 -5.99
C VAL A 118 -17.03 2.72 -7.04
N ALA A 119 -17.41 2.28 -8.25
CA ALA A 119 -16.46 2.07 -9.35
C ALA A 119 -15.75 3.37 -9.79
N LEU A 120 -16.44 4.51 -9.72
CA LEU A 120 -15.85 5.82 -10.02
C LEU A 120 -14.75 6.19 -9.01
N ALA A 121 -14.92 5.83 -7.73
CA ALA A 121 -13.89 6.01 -6.70
C ALA A 121 -12.66 5.11 -6.93
N GLU A 122 -12.83 3.90 -7.47
CA GLU A 122 -11.72 3.01 -7.84
C GLU A 122 -10.86 3.57 -8.99
N GLY A 123 -11.42 4.45 -9.81
CA GLY A 123 -10.68 5.13 -10.88
C GLY A 123 -9.41 5.84 -10.40
N ILE A 124 -9.38 6.28 -9.14
CA ILE A 124 -8.20 6.90 -8.52
C ILE A 124 -7.03 5.91 -8.42
N ALA A 125 -7.30 4.66 -8.02
CA ALA A 125 -6.28 3.61 -7.93
C ALA A 125 -5.78 3.22 -9.33
N LEU A 126 -6.70 3.11 -10.31
CA LEU A 126 -6.34 2.80 -11.70
C LEU A 126 -5.48 3.91 -12.32
N TYR A 127 -5.76 5.18 -12.01
CA TYR A 127 -4.91 6.28 -12.46
C TYR A 127 -3.51 6.21 -11.85
N GLY A 128 -3.39 5.88 -10.55
CA GLY A 128 -2.09 5.65 -9.91
C GLY A 128 -1.31 4.49 -10.52
N LEU A 129 -1.99 3.42 -10.92
CA LEU A 129 -1.39 2.30 -11.64
C LEU A 129 -0.94 2.69 -13.07
N LEU A 130 -1.74 3.48 -13.79
CA LEU A 130 -1.38 4.01 -15.11
C LEU A 130 -0.12 4.87 -15.06
N VAL A 131 -0.02 5.76 -14.06
CA VAL A 131 1.16 6.58 -13.85
C VAL A 131 2.37 5.70 -13.52
N ALA A 132 2.21 4.68 -12.69
CA ALA A 132 3.29 3.72 -12.41
C ALA A 132 3.76 2.98 -13.67
N PHE A 133 2.84 2.52 -14.54
CA PHE A 133 3.21 1.90 -15.82
C PHE A 133 3.92 2.87 -16.76
N THR A 134 3.55 4.15 -16.73
CA THR A 134 4.23 5.17 -17.54
C THR A 134 5.66 5.39 -17.04
N ILE A 135 5.88 5.48 -15.72
CA ILE A 135 7.22 5.57 -15.13
C ILE A 135 8.06 4.34 -15.50
N LEU A 136 7.48 3.15 -15.32
CA LEU A 136 8.14 1.88 -15.61
C LEU A 136 8.47 1.72 -17.11
N GLY A 137 7.59 2.14 -18.00
CA GLY A 137 7.78 2.09 -19.45
C GLY A 137 8.81 3.07 -20.01
N GLN A 138 9.27 4.04 -19.21
CA GLN A 138 10.39 4.92 -19.57
C GLN A 138 11.76 4.35 -19.15
N VAL A 139 11.76 3.30 -18.33
CA VAL A 139 12.93 2.86 -17.55
C VAL A 139 13.28 1.39 -17.82
N MET A 140 12.29 0.60 -18.24
CA MET A 140 12.46 -0.71 -18.88
C MET A 140 12.76 -0.55 -20.37
#